data_AF-M2M4Q1-F1
#
_entry.id   AF-M2M4Q1-F1
#
_cell.length_a   1.000
_cell.length_b   1.000
_cell.length_c   1.000
_cell.angle_alpha   90.00
_cell.angle_beta   90.00
_cell.angle_gamma   90.00
#
_symmetry.space_group_name_H-M   'P 1'
#
loop_
_entity.id
_entity.type
_entity.pdbx_description
1 polymer ?
#
loop_
_entity_poly.entity_id
_entity_poly.type
_entity_poly.pdbx_seq_one_letter_code
_entity_poly.pdbx_strand_id
1 'polypeptide(L)'
;MDFTLPDKSSPDLRLVMATTEEHLAQQNANSEEWRGALSLEAYLRREDHLLNQALTQDGGLTPWMLVYQPPDGGPRHSLCGCESIKKKALVSTHGRVEDVVAHGIASVFCPPKYRGKGYAGRMMTELGKRLKTWQVAEGSHSAFSVLYSDIGKDFYAARGWQPFPSAHITLPPLATPRIDVEGIQTLQSEDLPNLCALDEKLLRIRLSKLKGSSRTTVALLPDVTTLNWHHAREDFVSTELHGGRPGFMDGGRGALVQTSSGSRVWCYWTRVWTNPQEEAPNTLHILRLVVEDEQYSSFEPASEQKAVELEDRDLMIKHALARLLCMAQLQAHASGMKEVQIWNPTLLTLAAARLVKPKAAVENREKESIASLQWYGGGSWKDIDWVCNEKYGWC
;
A
#
# COMPACT_ATOMS: atom_id res chain seq x y z
N MET A 1 15.53 -38.78 6.44
CA MET A 1 14.37 -39.47 5.84
C MET A 1 13.60 -38.42 5.06
N ASP A 2 13.38 -38.62 3.76
CA ASP A 2 12.50 -37.75 2.99
C ASP A 2 11.07 -37.97 3.47
N PHE A 3 10.52 -36.95 4.13
CA PHE A 3 9.13 -36.94 4.57
C PHE A 3 8.22 -36.77 3.33
N THR A 4 7.21 -37.65 3.19
CA THR A 4 6.27 -37.62 2.07
C THR A 4 5.27 -36.49 2.25
N LEU A 5 5.36 -35.48 1.39
CA LEU A 5 4.47 -34.32 1.40
C LEU A 5 3.00 -34.70 1.18
N PRO A 6 2.05 -34.14 1.98
CA PRO A 6 0.63 -34.48 1.88
C PRO A 6 -0.02 -33.83 0.64
N ASP A 7 -1.12 -34.39 0.13
CA ASP A 7 -1.92 -33.68 -0.89
C ASP A 7 -2.47 -32.34 -0.33
N LYS A 8 -2.64 -31.33 -1.18
CA LYS A 8 -3.15 -29.99 -0.78
C LYS A 8 -4.54 -30.03 -0.12
N SER A 9 -5.31 -31.08 -0.38
CA SER A 9 -6.64 -31.31 0.20
C SER A 9 -6.61 -32.05 1.53
N SER A 10 -5.44 -32.50 1.99
CA SER A 10 -5.31 -33.22 3.26
C SER A 10 -5.94 -32.43 4.43
N PRO A 11 -6.70 -33.10 5.31
CA PRO A 11 -7.25 -32.49 6.52
C PRO A 11 -6.17 -32.17 7.57
N ASP A 12 -4.98 -32.74 7.43
CA ASP A 12 -3.85 -32.53 8.34
C ASP A 12 -3.06 -31.25 8.02
N LEU A 13 -3.42 -30.57 6.92
CA LEU A 13 -2.96 -29.23 6.60
C LEU A 13 -3.84 -28.20 7.31
N ARG A 14 -3.20 -27.33 8.10
CA ARG A 14 -3.89 -26.31 8.89
C ARG A 14 -3.24 -24.96 8.73
N LEU A 15 -4.06 -23.91 8.58
CA LEU A 15 -3.60 -22.54 8.73
C LEU A 15 -3.56 -22.21 10.23
N VAL A 16 -2.42 -21.74 10.70
CA VAL A 16 -2.17 -21.39 12.09
C VAL A 16 -1.39 -20.09 12.18
N MET A 17 -1.43 -19.45 13.34
CA MET A 17 -0.45 -18.41 13.65
C MET A 17 0.93 -19.03 13.76
N ALA A 18 1.93 -18.37 13.17
CA ALA A 18 3.32 -18.80 13.25
C ALA A 18 3.82 -18.68 14.70
N THR A 19 4.69 -19.61 15.11
CA THR A 19 5.58 -19.33 16.25
C THR A 19 6.65 -18.32 15.85
N THR A 20 7.34 -17.72 16.83
CA THR A 20 8.48 -16.83 16.56
C THR A 20 9.55 -17.49 15.69
N GLU A 21 9.86 -18.76 15.96
CA GLU A 21 10.83 -19.54 15.18
C GLU A 21 10.36 -19.79 13.74
N GLU A 22 9.09 -20.12 13.55
CA GLU A 22 8.52 -20.31 12.20
C GLU A 22 8.47 -19.02 11.41
N HIS A 23 8.14 -17.90 12.06
CA HIS A 23 8.13 -16.58 11.43
C HIS A 23 9.53 -16.16 11.00
N LEU A 24 10.52 -16.31 11.88
CA LEU A 24 11.92 -16.05 11.55
C LEU A 24 12.42 -16.96 10.42
N ALA A 25 12.08 -18.25 10.44
CA ALA A 25 12.44 -19.18 9.37
C ALA A 25 11.81 -18.79 8.03
N GLN A 26 10.55 -18.31 8.05
CA GLN A 26 9.85 -17.81 6.87
C GLN A 26 10.53 -16.54 6.32
N GLN A 27 10.90 -15.59 7.18
CA GLN A 27 11.64 -14.38 6.80
C GLN A 27 13.01 -14.73 6.19
N ASN A 28 13.73 -15.67 6.78
CA ASN A 28 14.99 -16.15 6.18
C ASN A 28 14.75 -16.72 4.78
N ALA A 29 13.72 -17.57 4.63
CA ALA A 29 13.43 -18.24 3.37
C ALA A 29 12.90 -17.31 2.28
N ASN A 30 12.16 -16.26 2.64
CA ASN A 30 11.58 -15.29 1.70
C ASN A 30 12.48 -14.07 1.42
N SER A 31 13.63 -13.97 2.11
CA SER A 31 14.51 -12.80 2.07
C SER A 31 14.97 -12.43 0.67
N GLU A 32 15.27 -13.40 -0.19
CA GLU A 32 15.69 -13.14 -1.58
C GLU A 32 14.63 -12.36 -2.36
N GLU A 33 13.34 -12.55 -2.06
CA GLU A 33 12.22 -11.88 -2.72
C GLU A 33 11.95 -10.48 -2.10
N TRP A 34 12.19 -10.28 -0.79
CA TRP A 34 11.67 -9.09 -0.06
C TRP A 34 12.73 -8.18 0.58
N ARG A 35 14.02 -8.54 0.52
CA ARG A 35 15.10 -7.75 1.13
C ARG A 35 15.42 -6.46 0.39
N GLY A 36 15.06 -6.36 -0.90
CA GLY A 36 15.48 -5.24 -1.74
C GLY A 36 17.00 -5.11 -1.75
N ALA A 37 17.53 -3.91 -1.54
CA ALA A 37 18.97 -3.67 -1.51
C ALA A 37 19.71 -4.14 -0.25
N LEU A 38 19.00 -4.66 0.77
CA LEU A 38 19.62 -5.06 2.03
C LEU A 38 20.36 -6.40 1.95
N SER A 39 21.35 -6.58 2.83
CA SER A 39 21.86 -7.91 3.17
C SER A 39 20.78 -8.73 3.89
N LEU A 40 20.95 -10.06 3.97
CA LEU A 40 20.04 -10.91 4.75
C LEU A 40 19.97 -10.47 6.21
N GLU A 41 21.11 -10.22 6.84
CA GLU A 41 21.17 -9.82 8.25
C GLU A 41 20.44 -8.49 8.49
N ALA A 42 20.67 -7.50 7.61
CA ALA A 42 19.99 -6.21 7.69
C ALA A 42 18.48 -6.33 7.42
N TYR A 43 18.08 -7.21 6.50
CA TYR A 43 16.68 -7.51 6.25
C TYR A 43 16.00 -8.05 7.51
N LEU A 44 16.58 -9.04 8.20
CA LEU A 44 15.97 -9.59 9.42
C LEU A 44 15.84 -8.54 10.53
N ARG A 45 16.85 -7.69 10.72
CA ARG A 45 16.76 -6.56 11.66
C ARG A 45 15.70 -5.53 11.24
N ARG A 46 15.52 -5.30 9.93
CA ARG A 46 14.44 -4.45 9.42
C ARG A 46 13.09 -5.04 9.76
N GLU A 47 12.87 -6.34 9.55
CA GLU A 47 11.58 -6.96 9.86
C GLU A 47 11.26 -6.91 11.35
N ASP A 48 12.25 -7.12 12.23
CA ASP A 48 12.09 -6.93 13.68
C ASP A 48 11.76 -5.47 14.03
N HIS A 49 12.50 -4.50 13.44
CA HIS A 49 12.21 -3.08 13.62
C HIS A 49 10.80 -2.70 13.16
N LEU A 50 10.36 -3.24 12.02
CA LEU A 50 9.04 -2.98 11.46
C LEU A 50 7.93 -3.65 12.25
N LEU A 51 8.16 -4.84 12.83
CA LEU A 51 7.19 -5.51 13.69
C LEU A 51 6.87 -4.69 14.95
N ASN A 52 7.86 -3.94 15.45
CA ASN A 52 7.75 -3.08 16.63
C ASN A 52 7.20 -1.66 16.35
N GLN A 53 6.67 -1.39 15.16
CA GLN A 53 6.00 -0.11 14.86
C GLN A 53 4.56 -0.08 15.39
N ALA A 54 4.03 1.12 15.65
CA ALA A 54 2.68 1.30 16.18
C ALA A 54 1.56 0.62 15.36
N LEU A 55 1.76 0.44 14.05
CA LEU A 55 0.82 -0.26 13.17
C LEU A 55 0.79 -1.78 13.39
N THR A 56 1.90 -2.38 13.81
CA THR A 56 2.14 -3.83 13.74
C THR A 56 2.44 -4.46 15.10
N GLN A 57 2.87 -3.68 16.09
CA GLN A 57 3.10 -4.14 17.45
C GLN A 57 1.79 -4.57 18.13
N ASP A 58 1.88 -5.23 19.28
CA ASP A 58 0.74 -5.64 20.11
C ASP A 58 -0.34 -6.43 19.33
N GLY A 59 0.11 -7.23 18.36
CA GLY A 59 -0.75 -8.04 17.50
C GLY A 59 -1.28 -7.31 16.27
N GLY A 60 -0.89 -6.07 16.00
CA GLY A 60 -1.26 -5.35 14.77
C GLY A 60 -0.90 -6.12 13.48
N LEU A 61 0.22 -6.86 13.50
CA LEU A 61 0.58 -7.86 12.50
C LEU A 61 0.38 -9.27 13.06
N THR A 62 -0.19 -10.16 12.25
CA THR A 62 -0.28 -11.59 12.54
C THR A 62 0.50 -12.40 11.48
N PRO A 63 1.55 -13.15 11.86
CA PRO A 63 2.22 -14.07 10.95
C PRO A 63 1.41 -15.37 10.85
N TRP A 64 1.16 -15.83 9.63
CA TRP A 64 0.38 -17.03 9.33
C TRP A 64 1.23 -18.07 8.63
N MET A 65 1.06 -19.34 9.01
CA MET A 65 1.69 -20.47 8.36
C MET A 65 0.65 -21.52 7.97
N LEU A 66 0.79 -22.07 6.76
CA LEU A 66 0.19 -23.36 6.44
C LEU A 66 1.16 -24.45 6.89
N VAL A 67 0.72 -25.25 7.85
CA VAL A 67 1.53 -26.31 8.45
C VAL A 67 0.91 -27.68 8.20
N TYR A 68 1.78 -28.67 8.07
CA TYR A 68 1.40 -30.07 8.10
C TYR A 68 1.84 -30.70 9.42
N GLN A 69 0.91 -31.37 10.11
CA GLN A 69 1.20 -32.18 11.27
C GLN A 69 0.94 -33.65 10.93
N PRO A 70 1.98 -34.51 10.80
CA PRO A 70 1.80 -35.93 10.57
C PRO A 70 0.87 -36.60 11.62
N PRO A 71 -0.10 -37.44 11.20
CA PRO A 71 -0.97 -38.17 12.13
C PRO A 71 -0.25 -39.17 13.04
N ASP A 72 0.92 -39.66 12.60
CA ASP A 72 1.78 -40.58 13.36
C ASP A 72 2.60 -39.88 14.45
N GLY A 73 2.37 -38.58 14.67
CA GLY A 73 3.08 -37.79 15.68
C GLY A 73 4.47 -37.34 15.25
N GLY A 74 4.82 -37.46 13.96
CA GLY A 74 6.05 -36.90 13.40
C GLY A 74 6.16 -35.38 13.55
N PRO A 75 7.31 -34.79 13.18
CA PRO A 75 7.54 -33.36 13.35
C PRO A 75 6.58 -32.50 12.50
N ARG A 76 6.19 -31.34 13.04
CA ARG A 76 5.43 -30.32 12.33
C ARG A 76 6.27 -29.72 11.20
N HIS A 77 5.65 -29.50 10.04
CA HIS A 77 6.30 -28.94 8.86
C HIS A 77 5.62 -27.66 8.39
N SER A 78 6.36 -26.56 8.37
CA SER A 78 5.95 -25.29 7.76
C SER A 78 6.10 -25.33 6.24
N LEU A 79 5.00 -25.11 5.52
CA LEU A 79 4.95 -25.26 4.06
C LEU A 79 4.87 -23.93 3.32
N CYS A 80 4.04 -23.00 3.77
CA CYS A 80 3.91 -21.66 3.19
C CYS A 80 3.62 -20.66 4.32
N GLY A 81 3.92 -19.40 4.10
CA GLY A 81 3.63 -18.35 5.06
C GLY A 81 3.23 -17.02 4.41
N CYS A 82 2.60 -16.18 5.21
CA CYS A 82 2.25 -14.80 4.87
C CYS A 82 1.99 -14.02 6.17
N GLU A 83 1.72 -12.74 6.06
CA GLU A 83 1.41 -11.87 7.18
C GLU A 83 0.10 -11.13 6.90
N SER A 84 -0.66 -10.81 7.94
CA SER A 84 -1.78 -9.86 7.84
C SER A 84 -1.61 -8.71 8.81
N ILE A 85 -1.77 -7.48 8.33
CA ILE A 85 -1.72 -6.25 9.11
C ILE A 85 -3.15 -5.74 9.27
N LYS A 86 -3.57 -5.52 10.52
CA LYS A 86 -4.86 -4.89 10.82
C LYS A 86 -4.86 -3.43 10.34
N LYS A 87 -5.87 -3.06 9.56
CA LYS A 87 -6.04 -1.71 9.02
C LYS A 87 -7.36 -1.11 9.50
N LYS A 88 -7.33 0.19 9.79
CA LYS A 88 -8.55 1.00 9.88
C LYS A 88 -9.03 1.31 8.46
N ALA A 89 -10.34 1.27 8.26
CA ALA A 89 -10.94 1.53 6.97
C ALA A 89 -12.32 2.16 7.13
N LEU A 90 -12.82 2.72 6.04
CA LEU A 90 -14.15 3.31 5.94
C LEU A 90 -14.96 2.57 4.88
N VAL A 91 -16.24 2.35 5.18
CA VAL A 91 -17.25 1.87 4.23
C VAL A 91 -18.34 2.93 4.13
N SER A 92 -18.67 3.34 2.91
CA SER A 92 -19.82 4.21 2.62
C SER A 92 -20.87 3.45 1.84
N THR A 93 -22.09 3.42 2.37
CA THR A 93 -23.26 2.85 1.70
C THR A 93 -24.38 3.88 1.72
N HIS A 94 -24.82 4.35 0.55
CA HIS A 94 -25.78 5.46 0.42
C HIS A 94 -25.39 6.71 1.24
N GLY A 95 -24.10 7.03 1.30
CA GLY A 95 -23.57 8.16 2.07
C GLY A 95 -23.52 7.96 3.59
N ARG A 96 -23.93 6.80 4.11
CA ARG A 96 -23.67 6.42 5.50
C ARG A 96 -22.26 5.87 5.61
N VAL A 97 -21.39 6.60 6.31
CA VAL A 97 -19.98 6.26 6.50
C VAL A 97 -19.80 5.54 7.82
N GLU A 98 -19.15 4.37 7.79
CA GLU A 98 -18.90 3.54 8.95
C GLU A 98 -17.41 3.21 9.08
N ASP A 99 -16.93 3.23 10.31
CA ASP A 99 -15.63 2.70 10.69
C ASP A 99 -15.64 1.18 10.67
N VAL A 100 -14.69 0.59 9.95
CA VAL A 100 -14.56 -0.86 9.84
C VAL A 100 -13.12 -1.31 10.00
N VAL A 101 -12.95 -2.60 10.29
CA VAL A 101 -11.66 -3.27 10.24
C VAL A 101 -11.47 -3.88 8.85
N ALA A 102 -10.30 -3.65 8.28
CA ALA A 102 -9.79 -4.35 7.12
C ALA A 102 -8.43 -5.01 7.45
N HIS A 103 -7.94 -5.86 6.56
CA HIS A 103 -6.60 -6.45 6.69
C HIS A 103 -5.81 -6.28 5.40
N GLY A 104 -4.58 -5.75 5.50
CA GLY A 104 -3.58 -5.83 4.44
C GLY A 104 -2.83 -7.15 4.55
N ILE A 105 -2.57 -7.84 3.44
CA ILE A 105 -1.81 -9.09 3.43
C ILE A 105 -0.47 -8.83 2.76
N ALA A 106 0.60 -9.27 3.41
CA ALA A 106 1.98 -9.08 3.00
C ALA A 106 2.76 -10.40 3.02
N SER A 107 3.96 -10.37 2.43
CA SER A 107 4.99 -11.42 2.59
C SER A 107 4.53 -12.84 2.20
N VAL A 108 3.56 -12.95 1.29
CA VAL A 108 3.03 -14.23 0.81
C VAL A 108 4.16 -14.99 0.11
N PHE A 109 4.58 -16.10 0.70
CA PHE A 109 5.71 -16.86 0.17
C PHE A 109 5.54 -18.36 0.34
N CYS A 110 5.86 -19.06 -0.74
CA CYS A 110 5.94 -20.50 -0.80
C CYS A 110 7.38 -20.89 -1.21
N PRO A 111 8.14 -21.58 -0.35
CA PRO A 111 9.46 -22.10 -0.68
C PRO A 111 9.46 -22.88 -2.00
N PRO A 112 10.52 -22.76 -2.84
CA PRO A 112 10.57 -23.39 -4.16
C PRO A 112 10.22 -24.88 -4.18
N LYS A 113 10.71 -25.67 -3.21
CA LYS A 113 10.42 -27.10 -3.08
C LYS A 113 8.93 -27.47 -2.87
N TYR A 114 8.11 -26.49 -2.51
CA TYR A 114 6.68 -26.65 -2.26
C TYR A 114 5.80 -25.97 -3.34
N ARG A 115 6.40 -25.22 -4.28
CA ARG A 115 5.69 -24.56 -5.40
C ARG A 115 5.12 -25.61 -6.35
N GLY A 116 4.04 -25.26 -7.06
CA GLY A 116 3.34 -26.17 -7.98
C GLY A 116 2.49 -27.28 -7.32
N LYS A 117 2.56 -27.43 -6.00
CA LYS A 117 1.82 -28.48 -5.24
C LYS A 117 0.48 -28.00 -4.65
N GLY A 118 0.14 -26.72 -4.87
CA GLY A 118 -1.14 -26.13 -4.44
C GLY A 118 -1.19 -25.63 -3.00
N TYR A 119 -0.11 -25.72 -2.21
CA TYR A 119 -0.08 -25.29 -0.80
C TYR A 119 -0.33 -23.79 -0.61
N ALA A 120 0.34 -22.93 -1.38
CA ALA A 120 0.04 -21.48 -1.34
C ALA A 120 -1.44 -21.22 -1.61
N GLY A 121 -2.04 -22.04 -2.49
CA GLY A 121 -3.45 -21.93 -2.79
C GLY A 121 -4.36 -22.30 -1.64
N ARG A 122 -4.04 -23.41 -0.96
CA ARG A 122 -4.71 -23.84 0.26
C ARG A 122 -4.58 -22.78 1.36
N MET A 123 -3.36 -22.29 1.60
CA MET A 123 -3.06 -21.26 2.61
C MET A 123 -3.94 -20.03 2.42
N MET A 124 -3.93 -19.43 1.23
CA MET A 124 -4.70 -18.21 0.94
C MET A 124 -6.21 -18.46 1.05
N THR A 125 -6.70 -19.65 0.64
CA THR A 125 -8.12 -19.99 0.77
C THR A 125 -8.57 -20.03 2.24
N GLU A 126 -7.79 -20.67 3.12
CA GLU A 126 -8.10 -20.71 4.55
C GLU A 126 -7.91 -19.34 5.20
N LEU A 127 -6.92 -18.56 4.74
CA LEU A 127 -6.66 -17.21 5.26
C LEU A 127 -7.83 -16.28 4.98
N GLY A 128 -8.39 -16.28 3.77
CA GLY A 128 -9.54 -15.45 3.43
C GLY A 128 -10.76 -15.76 4.32
N LYS A 129 -10.99 -17.03 4.64
CA LYS A 129 -12.03 -17.42 5.61
C LYS A 129 -11.70 -16.92 7.01
N ARG A 130 -10.44 -17.07 7.44
CA ARG A 130 -9.98 -16.70 8.79
C ARG A 130 -10.07 -15.19 9.03
N LEU A 131 -9.64 -14.38 8.07
CA LEU A 131 -9.61 -12.91 8.19
C LEU A 131 -11.00 -12.29 8.28
N LYS A 132 -12.04 -12.95 7.78
CA LYS A 132 -13.43 -12.47 7.91
C LYS A 132 -13.83 -12.19 9.37
N THR A 133 -13.34 -12.98 10.31
CA THR A 133 -13.67 -12.86 11.74
C THR A 133 -12.45 -12.62 12.63
N TRP A 134 -11.30 -12.25 12.04
CA TRP A 134 -10.07 -12.01 12.78
C TRP A 134 -10.03 -10.59 13.34
N GLN A 135 -9.60 -10.42 14.60
CA GLN A 135 -9.37 -9.11 15.23
C GLN A 135 -10.54 -8.12 15.19
N VAL A 136 -11.76 -8.67 15.13
CA VAL A 136 -13.03 -7.96 15.24
C VAL A 136 -13.78 -8.46 16.48
N ALA A 137 -14.75 -7.66 16.95
CA ALA A 137 -15.59 -8.04 18.08
C ALA A 137 -16.41 -9.31 17.76
N GLU A 138 -16.79 -10.06 18.79
CA GLU A 138 -17.65 -11.24 18.63
C GLU A 138 -18.96 -10.86 17.92
N GLY A 139 -19.39 -11.70 16.97
CA GLY A 139 -20.56 -11.42 16.12
C GLY A 139 -20.33 -10.39 15.01
N SER A 140 -19.15 -9.78 14.92
CA SER A 140 -18.78 -8.86 13.84
C SER A 140 -17.91 -9.53 12.77
N HIS A 141 -17.69 -8.84 11.65
CA HIS A 141 -16.79 -9.27 10.58
C HIS A 141 -15.92 -8.11 10.09
N SER A 142 -14.72 -8.41 9.61
CA SER A 142 -13.95 -7.46 8.80
C SER A 142 -14.71 -7.17 7.52
N ALA A 143 -14.67 -5.94 7.04
CA ALA A 143 -15.40 -5.57 5.82
C ALA A 143 -14.73 -6.15 4.57
N PHE A 144 -13.40 -6.09 4.52
CA PHE A 144 -12.61 -6.60 3.41
C PHE A 144 -11.16 -6.88 3.81
N SER A 145 -10.42 -7.58 2.96
CA SER A 145 -8.95 -7.62 3.01
C SER A 145 -8.35 -7.32 1.65
N VAL A 146 -7.13 -6.81 1.64
CA VAL A 146 -6.42 -6.40 0.42
C VAL A 146 -5.02 -6.99 0.36
N LEU A 147 -4.51 -7.12 -0.86
CA LEU A 147 -3.11 -7.44 -1.15
C LEU A 147 -2.70 -6.78 -2.47
N TYR A 148 -1.40 -6.74 -2.73
CA TYR A 148 -0.84 -6.25 -3.98
C TYR A 148 -0.05 -7.40 -4.62
N SER A 149 -0.60 -7.98 -5.68
CA SER A 149 -0.06 -9.20 -6.29
C SER A 149 1.10 -8.91 -7.24
N ASP A 150 2.23 -9.57 -7.01
CA ASP A 150 3.39 -9.58 -7.92
C ASP A 150 3.39 -10.75 -8.91
N ILE A 151 2.30 -11.53 -8.94
CA ILE A 151 2.15 -12.71 -9.81
C ILE A 151 0.90 -12.60 -10.71
N GLY A 152 0.50 -11.37 -11.03
CA GLY A 152 -0.64 -11.06 -11.89
C GLY A 152 -1.99 -11.17 -11.18
N LYS A 153 -3.07 -11.23 -11.98
CA LYS A 153 -4.46 -11.09 -11.54
C LYS A 153 -5.09 -12.42 -11.08
N ASP A 154 -4.69 -13.54 -11.69
CA ASP A 154 -5.52 -14.76 -11.65
C ASP A 154 -5.40 -15.55 -10.35
N PHE A 155 -4.19 -15.64 -9.77
CA PHE A 155 -3.95 -16.48 -8.61
C PHE A 155 -4.84 -16.06 -7.43
N TYR A 156 -4.83 -14.79 -7.08
CA TYR A 156 -5.59 -14.28 -5.94
C TYR A 156 -7.10 -14.14 -6.26
N ALA A 157 -7.46 -13.81 -7.50
CA ALA A 157 -8.86 -13.77 -7.95
C ALA A 157 -9.57 -15.12 -7.79
N ALA A 158 -8.88 -16.22 -8.11
CA ALA A 158 -9.40 -17.57 -7.90
C ALA A 158 -9.66 -17.94 -6.42
N ARG A 159 -9.23 -17.09 -5.47
CA ARG A 159 -9.38 -17.27 -4.01
C ARG A 159 -10.20 -16.18 -3.34
N GLY A 160 -10.82 -15.30 -4.13
CA GLY A 160 -11.73 -14.27 -3.63
C GLY A 160 -11.17 -12.85 -3.65
N TRP A 161 -9.86 -12.66 -3.80
CA TRP A 161 -9.25 -11.35 -3.95
C TRP A 161 -9.29 -10.90 -5.41
N GLN A 162 -10.34 -10.20 -5.78
CA GLN A 162 -10.57 -9.75 -7.14
C GLN A 162 -9.67 -8.57 -7.48
N PRO A 163 -9.16 -8.45 -8.72
CA PRO A 163 -8.31 -7.34 -9.11
C PRO A 163 -9.10 -6.03 -9.20
N PHE A 164 -8.51 -4.96 -8.71
CA PHE A 164 -9.00 -3.59 -8.77
C PHE A 164 -8.06 -2.72 -9.62
N PRO A 165 -8.47 -1.50 -10.02
CA PRO A 165 -7.62 -0.58 -10.76
C PRO A 165 -6.23 -0.47 -10.15
N SER A 166 -5.23 -0.71 -10.99
CA SER A 166 -3.81 -0.77 -10.64
C SER A 166 -3.01 0.09 -11.60
N ALA A 167 -3.35 1.38 -11.64
CA ALA A 167 -2.74 2.35 -12.53
C ALA A 167 -1.63 3.15 -11.83
N HIS A 168 -0.76 3.79 -12.60
CA HIS A 168 0.18 4.78 -12.08
C HIS A 168 0.59 5.81 -13.14
N ILE A 169 1.20 6.90 -12.68
CA ILE A 169 2.00 7.82 -13.49
C ILE A 169 3.44 7.76 -13.00
N THR A 170 4.39 7.78 -13.94
CA THR A 170 5.83 7.84 -13.66
C THR A 170 6.42 9.17 -14.14
N LEU A 171 7.14 9.84 -13.25
CA LEU A 171 7.87 11.09 -13.52
C LEU A 171 9.38 10.88 -13.29
N PRO A 172 10.25 11.45 -14.14
CA PRO A 172 11.69 11.37 -13.93
C PRO A 172 12.14 12.27 -12.77
N PRO A 173 13.26 11.98 -12.08
CA PRO A 173 13.90 12.93 -11.17
C PRO A 173 14.35 14.17 -11.94
N LEU A 174 14.43 15.32 -11.26
CA LEU A 174 14.89 16.59 -11.85
C LEU A 174 15.89 17.27 -10.92
N ALA A 175 16.98 17.80 -11.47
CA ALA A 175 17.93 18.63 -10.71
C ALA A 175 17.48 20.09 -10.59
N THR A 176 16.76 20.58 -11.61
CA THR A 176 16.24 21.95 -11.68
C THR A 176 14.72 21.91 -11.80
N PRO A 177 13.99 22.70 -11.01
CA PRO A 177 12.53 22.73 -11.09
C PRO A 177 12.06 23.25 -12.45
N ARG A 178 11.00 22.63 -12.99
CA ARG A 178 10.32 23.11 -14.21
C ARG A 178 9.23 24.14 -13.93
N ILE A 179 8.76 24.17 -12.69
CA ILE A 179 7.74 25.08 -12.19
C ILE A 179 8.28 25.67 -10.89
N ASP A 180 7.95 26.92 -10.59
CA ASP A 180 8.35 27.56 -9.35
C ASP A 180 7.94 26.76 -8.10
N VAL A 181 8.89 26.57 -7.20
CA VAL A 181 8.75 25.85 -5.93
C VAL A 181 8.95 26.75 -4.70
N GLU A 182 8.98 28.07 -4.89
CA GLU A 182 9.14 29.03 -3.80
C GLU A 182 7.96 29.02 -2.82
N GLY A 183 8.24 29.00 -1.51
CA GLY A 183 7.18 29.00 -0.49
C GLY A 183 6.43 27.66 -0.34
N ILE A 184 6.93 26.57 -0.95
CA ILE A 184 6.48 25.22 -0.60
C ILE A 184 7.03 24.87 0.78
N GLN A 185 6.15 24.43 1.69
CA GLN A 185 6.56 23.88 2.98
C GLN A 185 7.01 22.43 2.79
N THR A 186 8.24 22.11 3.18
CA THR A 186 8.69 20.72 3.35
C THR A 186 8.10 20.15 4.62
N LEU A 187 7.43 18.99 4.53
CA LEU A 187 6.82 18.34 5.68
C LEU A 187 7.83 17.51 6.48
N GLN A 188 7.71 17.61 7.80
CA GLN A 188 8.42 16.83 8.80
C GLN A 188 7.50 15.77 9.40
N SER A 189 8.06 14.82 10.15
CA SER A 189 7.28 13.75 10.81
C SER A 189 6.23 14.31 11.77
N GLU A 190 6.50 15.47 12.39
CA GLU A 190 5.63 16.14 13.35
C GLU A 190 4.41 16.80 12.69
N ASP A 191 4.45 17.06 11.38
CA ASP A 191 3.33 17.63 10.63
C ASP A 191 2.25 16.55 10.33
N LEU A 192 2.66 15.28 10.21
CA LEU A 192 1.80 14.19 9.76
C LEU A 192 0.55 13.97 10.62
N PRO A 193 0.60 13.94 11.97
CA PRO A 193 -0.60 13.67 12.79
C PRO A 193 -1.76 14.61 12.46
N ASN A 194 -1.48 15.92 12.37
CA ASN A 194 -2.50 16.92 12.10
C ASN A 194 -3.04 16.81 10.66
N LEU A 195 -2.15 16.63 9.68
CA LEU A 195 -2.54 16.51 8.28
C LEU A 195 -3.29 15.20 7.98
N CYS A 196 -2.96 14.09 8.65
CA CYS A 196 -3.72 12.83 8.56
C CYS A 196 -5.12 12.97 9.14
N ALA A 197 -5.26 13.64 10.30
CA ALA A 197 -6.56 13.89 10.91
C ALA A 197 -7.45 14.77 10.00
N LEU A 198 -6.85 15.75 9.33
CA LEU A 198 -7.52 16.58 8.32
C LEU A 198 -7.94 15.77 7.09
N ASP A 199 -7.05 14.93 6.53
CA ASP A 199 -7.37 14.06 5.39
C ASP A 199 -8.50 13.08 5.74
N GLU A 200 -8.48 12.46 6.92
CA GLU A 200 -9.56 11.61 7.40
C GLU A 200 -10.89 12.35 7.47
N LYS A 201 -10.91 13.56 8.04
CA LYS A 201 -12.12 14.38 8.10
C LYS A 201 -12.67 14.67 6.70
N LEU A 202 -11.80 15.07 5.77
CA LEU A 202 -12.16 15.35 4.38
C LEU A 202 -12.69 14.09 3.68
N LEU A 203 -12.03 12.95 3.88
CA LEU A 203 -12.43 11.67 3.30
C LEU A 203 -13.83 11.26 3.79
N ARG A 204 -14.11 11.36 5.09
CA ARG A 204 -15.44 11.08 5.65
C ARG A 204 -16.51 11.99 5.05
N ILE A 205 -16.23 13.30 4.93
CA ILE A 205 -17.15 14.26 4.32
C ILE A 205 -17.43 13.88 2.86
N ARG A 206 -16.40 13.58 2.08
CA ARG A 206 -16.54 13.18 0.66
C ARG A 206 -17.34 11.90 0.51
N LEU A 207 -17.03 10.88 1.30
CA LEU A 207 -17.78 9.62 1.32
C LEU A 207 -19.25 9.82 1.73
N SER A 208 -19.54 10.78 2.61
CA SER A 208 -20.92 11.09 3.03
C SER A 208 -21.78 11.74 1.94
N LYS A 209 -21.14 12.35 0.93
CA LYS A 209 -21.81 12.98 -0.22
C LYS A 209 -22.24 11.97 -1.29
N LEU A 210 -21.81 10.71 -1.20
CA LEU A 210 -22.16 9.62 -2.13
C LEU A 210 -23.59 9.05 -1.91
N LYS A 211 -24.54 9.88 -1.44
CA LYS A 211 -25.92 9.45 -1.13
C LYS A 211 -26.68 8.88 -2.33
N GLY A 212 -26.35 9.35 -3.53
CA GLY A 212 -26.96 8.89 -4.78
C GLY A 212 -26.29 7.68 -5.42
N SER A 213 -25.18 7.19 -4.86
CA SER A 213 -24.50 6.00 -5.37
C SER A 213 -25.24 4.74 -4.96
N SER A 214 -25.49 3.84 -5.91
CA SER A 214 -25.96 2.48 -5.64
C SER A 214 -24.83 1.51 -5.27
N ARG A 215 -23.57 1.98 -5.34
CA ARG A 215 -22.37 1.20 -5.09
C ARG A 215 -21.84 1.48 -3.69
N THR A 216 -21.27 0.46 -3.06
CA THR A 216 -20.60 0.61 -1.77
C THR A 216 -19.16 1.06 -2.01
N THR A 217 -18.76 2.17 -1.38
CA THR A 217 -17.41 2.73 -1.54
C THR A 217 -16.56 2.41 -0.32
N VAL A 218 -15.33 1.95 -0.54
CA VAL A 218 -14.39 1.57 0.53
C VAL A 218 -13.07 2.31 0.39
N ALA A 219 -12.44 2.60 1.53
CA ALA A 219 -11.09 3.17 1.59
C ALA A 219 -10.35 2.64 2.81
N LEU A 220 -9.07 2.33 2.65
CA LEU A 220 -8.18 2.22 3.81
C LEU A 220 -7.95 3.62 4.37
N LEU A 221 -7.86 3.75 5.69
CA LEU A 221 -7.67 5.06 6.32
C LEU A 221 -6.20 5.50 6.18
N PRO A 222 -5.90 6.70 5.64
CA PRO A 222 -4.55 7.24 5.54
C PRO A 222 -4.09 7.82 6.88
N ASP A 223 -4.01 6.97 7.91
CA ASP A 223 -3.67 7.40 9.26
C ASP A 223 -2.15 7.53 9.49
N VAL A 224 -1.80 8.26 10.55
CA VAL A 224 -0.39 8.53 10.89
C VAL A 224 0.38 7.25 11.21
N THR A 225 -0.26 6.25 11.79
CA THR A 225 0.39 4.95 12.07
C THR A 225 0.78 4.22 10.79
N THR A 226 -0.05 4.32 9.74
CA THR A 226 0.23 3.75 8.43
C THR A 226 1.39 4.47 7.76
N LEU A 227 1.38 5.81 7.71
CA LEU A 227 2.48 6.56 7.10
C LEU A 227 3.80 6.39 7.84
N ASN A 228 3.77 6.40 9.19
CA ASN A 228 4.96 6.18 10.00
C ASN A 228 5.59 4.81 9.75
N TRP A 229 4.81 3.77 9.46
CA TRP A 229 5.36 2.46 9.10
C TRP A 229 6.16 2.50 7.80
N HIS A 230 5.66 3.20 6.76
CA HIS A 230 6.39 3.42 5.51
C HIS A 230 7.67 4.23 5.73
N HIS A 231 7.62 5.26 6.57
CA HIS A 231 8.78 6.09 6.90
C HIS A 231 9.79 5.39 7.80
N ALA A 232 9.37 4.52 8.72
CA ALA A 232 10.26 3.67 9.51
C ALA A 232 11.02 2.69 8.60
N ARG A 233 10.34 2.11 7.61
CA ARG A 233 10.97 1.26 6.59
C ARG A 233 12.00 2.04 5.77
N GLU A 234 11.64 3.24 5.31
CA GLU A 234 12.53 4.13 4.56
C GLU A 234 13.77 4.51 5.38
N ASP A 235 13.58 4.94 6.63
CA ASP A 235 14.66 5.36 7.53
C ASP A 235 15.64 4.23 7.79
N PHE A 236 15.13 3.03 8.07
CA PHE A 236 15.96 1.85 8.30
C PHE A 236 16.80 1.51 7.06
N VAL A 237 16.13 1.36 5.90
CA VAL A 237 16.80 0.96 4.66
C VAL A 237 17.82 2.00 4.24
N SER A 238 17.45 3.29 4.25
CA SER A 238 18.36 4.38 3.91
C SER A 238 19.56 4.41 4.84
N THR A 239 19.36 4.31 6.15
CA THR A 239 20.45 4.39 7.12
C THR A 239 21.44 3.23 6.93
N GLU A 240 20.94 2.02 6.71
CA GLU A 240 21.78 0.85 6.49
C GLU A 240 22.62 1.00 5.21
N LEU A 241 21.99 1.41 4.09
CA LEU A 241 22.67 1.52 2.79
C LEU A 241 23.70 2.65 2.72
N HIS A 242 23.56 3.67 3.57
CA HIS A 242 24.43 4.84 3.59
C HIS A 242 25.41 4.87 4.77
N GLY A 243 25.40 3.85 5.65
CA GLY A 243 26.26 3.79 6.82
C GLY A 243 25.96 4.87 7.87
N GLY A 244 24.72 5.36 7.90
CA GLY A 244 24.29 6.52 8.69
C GLY A 244 23.10 7.22 8.04
N ARG A 245 22.40 8.09 8.78
CA ARG A 245 21.26 8.86 8.25
C ARG A 245 21.78 9.94 7.27
N PRO A 246 21.48 9.87 5.96
CA PRO A 246 21.96 10.86 5.00
C PRO A 246 21.14 12.15 5.08
N GLY A 247 21.74 13.30 4.74
CA GLY A 247 21.09 14.61 4.90
C GLY A 247 19.81 14.82 4.09
N PHE A 248 19.59 14.09 2.99
CA PHE A 248 18.30 14.15 2.26
C PHE A 248 17.12 13.54 3.04
N MET A 249 17.38 12.89 4.19
CA MET A 249 16.40 12.36 5.12
C MET A 249 16.09 13.31 6.28
N ASP A 250 16.73 14.48 6.33
CA ASP A 250 16.45 15.51 7.33
C ASP A 250 15.18 16.27 6.92
N GLY A 251 14.05 15.68 7.31
CA GLY A 251 12.74 16.05 6.82
C GLY A 251 12.41 15.50 5.45
N GLY A 252 11.53 16.19 4.73
CA GLY A 252 11.13 15.73 3.40
C GLY A 252 10.35 14.43 3.49
N ARG A 253 9.38 14.35 4.39
CA ARG A 253 8.32 13.31 4.40
C ARG A 253 7.23 13.59 3.38
N GLY A 254 7.21 14.81 2.86
CA GLY A 254 6.17 15.34 2.02
C GLY A 254 6.38 16.82 1.73
N ALA A 255 5.40 17.42 1.06
CA ALA A 255 5.35 18.85 0.82
C ALA A 255 3.92 19.37 0.94
N LEU A 256 3.78 20.64 1.28
CA LEU A 256 2.51 21.36 1.35
C LEU A 256 2.61 22.69 0.60
N VAL A 257 1.58 22.96 -0.19
CA VAL A 257 1.37 24.20 -0.93
C VAL A 257 0.09 24.85 -0.42
N GLN A 258 0.18 26.10 0.01
CA GLN A 258 -1.00 26.93 0.24
C GLN A 258 -1.31 27.73 -1.03
N THR A 259 -2.55 27.62 -1.51
CA THR A 259 -3.02 28.38 -2.67
C THR A 259 -3.40 29.81 -2.27
N SER A 260 -3.46 30.71 -3.25
CA SER A 260 -3.94 32.08 -3.06
C SER A 260 -5.40 32.15 -2.57
N SER A 261 -6.20 31.11 -2.83
CA SER A 261 -7.57 30.97 -2.32
C SER A 261 -7.65 30.60 -0.83
N GLY A 262 -6.53 30.26 -0.19
CA GLY A 262 -6.45 29.75 1.18
C GLY A 262 -6.50 28.23 1.31
N SER A 263 -6.90 27.50 0.25
CA SER A 263 -6.88 26.02 0.25
C SER A 263 -5.44 25.49 0.35
N ARG A 264 -5.20 24.46 1.18
CA ARG A 264 -3.91 23.76 1.24
C ARG A 264 -3.96 22.48 0.43
N VAL A 265 -2.85 22.14 -0.21
CA VAL A 265 -2.67 20.89 -0.94
C VAL A 265 -1.37 20.28 -0.46
N TRP A 266 -1.35 18.99 -0.14
CA TRP A 266 -0.13 18.32 0.31
C TRP A 266 -0.01 16.91 -0.23
N CYS A 267 1.20 16.37 -0.16
CA CYS A 267 1.45 14.96 -0.37
C CYS A 267 2.52 14.46 0.60
N TYR A 268 2.51 13.14 0.83
CA TYR A 268 3.59 12.43 1.50
C TYR A 268 4.27 11.48 0.52
N TRP A 269 5.51 11.12 0.77
CA TRP A 269 6.23 10.15 -0.04
C TRP A 269 7.14 9.25 0.79
N THR A 270 7.59 8.17 0.18
CA THR A 270 8.60 7.24 0.70
C THR A 270 9.54 6.84 -0.42
N ARG A 271 10.78 6.46 -0.10
CA ARG A 271 11.77 5.93 -1.04
C ARG A 271 11.92 4.43 -0.86
N VAL A 272 12.01 3.74 -1.99
CA VAL A 272 12.19 2.29 -2.05
C VAL A 272 13.43 1.99 -2.89
N TRP A 273 14.40 1.33 -2.25
CA TRP A 273 15.60 0.83 -2.90
C TRP A 273 15.41 -0.63 -3.32
N THR A 274 15.53 -0.85 -4.61
CA THR A 274 15.34 -2.15 -5.27
C THR A 274 16.60 -2.99 -5.11
N ASN A 275 16.46 -4.32 -5.20
CA ASN A 275 17.61 -5.20 -5.25
C ASN A 275 18.51 -4.85 -6.45
N PRO A 276 19.82 -4.60 -6.27
CA PRO A 276 20.74 -4.30 -7.37
C PRO A 276 20.84 -5.40 -8.45
N GLN A 277 20.36 -6.62 -8.16
CA GLN A 277 20.31 -7.74 -9.10
C GLN A 277 19.06 -7.71 -10.00
N GLU A 278 18.07 -6.87 -9.69
CA GLU A 278 16.84 -6.72 -10.46
C GLU A 278 16.94 -5.54 -11.43
N GLU A 279 16.32 -5.67 -12.61
CA GLU A 279 16.20 -4.59 -13.59
C GLU A 279 15.05 -3.62 -13.23
N ALA A 280 14.92 -3.24 -11.96
CA ALA A 280 13.89 -2.33 -11.49
C ALA A 280 14.48 -1.07 -10.81
N PRO A 281 13.88 0.12 -11.03
CA PRO A 281 14.44 1.38 -10.55
C PRO A 281 14.22 1.58 -9.05
N ASN A 282 15.19 2.20 -8.38
CA ASN A 282 14.95 2.84 -7.09
C ASN A 282 13.91 3.94 -7.26
N THR A 283 12.86 3.94 -6.45
CA THR A 283 11.65 4.72 -6.71
C THR A 283 11.25 5.54 -5.49
N LEU A 284 10.94 6.82 -5.71
CA LEU A 284 10.18 7.64 -4.76
C LEU A 284 8.69 7.46 -5.05
N HIS A 285 7.94 6.89 -4.11
CA HIS A 285 6.50 6.77 -4.24
C HIS A 285 5.81 7.91 -3.51
N ILE A 286 4.90 8.59 -4.20
CA ILE A 286 3.89 9.41 -3.52
C ILE A 286 2.94 8.45 -2.80
N LEU A 287 2.91 8.55 -1.47
CA LEU A 287 2.08 7.71 -0.62
C LEU A 287 0.62 8.12 -0.70
N ARG A 288 0.34 9.41 -0.59
CA ARG A 288 -1.01 10.00 -0.55
C ARG A 288 -0.94 11.46 -0.99
N LEU A 289 -1.90 11.89 -1.79
CA LEU A 289 -2.05 13.28 -2.24
C LEU A 289 -3.42 13.83 -1.83
N VAL A 290 -3.43 15.00 -1.20
CA VAL A 290 -4.62 15.58 -0.56
C VAL A 290 -4.82 17.03 -0.99
N VAL A 291 -6.07 17.36 -1.31
CA VAL A 291 -6.56 18.73 -1.49
C VAL A 291 -7.46 19.03 -0.29
N GLU A 292 -7.16 20.04 0.51
CA GLU A 292 -8.06 20.51 1.57
C GLU A 292 -9.13 21.41 0.98
N ASP A 293 -10.12 20.72 0.44
CA ASP A 293 -11.34 21.28 -0.06
C ASP A 293 -12.43 20.22 0.05
N GLU A 294 -13.49 20.53 0.80
CA GLU A 294 -14.64 19.65 0.97
C GLU A 294 -15.46 19.55 -0.32
N GLN A 295 -15.39 20.55 -1.20
CA GLN A 295 -16.11 20.56 -2.48
C GLN A 295 -15.39 19.71 -3.53
N TYR A 296 -14.05 19.67 -3.47
CA TYR A 296 -13.23 18.75 -4.24
C TYR A 296 -13.58 17.30 -3.87
N SER A 297 -14.29 16.60 -4.75
CA SER A 297 -14.86 15.26 -4.48
C SER A 297 -14.66 14.25 -5.60
N SER A 298 -13.74 14.52 -6.54
CA SER A 298 -13.45 13.57 -7.60
C SER A 298 -12.50 12.47 -7.12
N PHE A 299 -13.06 11.30 -6.84
CA PHE A 299 -12.32 10.03 -6.77
C PHE A 299 -12.12 9.42 -8.16
N GLU A 300 -12.45 10.16 -9.23
CA GLU A 300 -12.50 9.61 -10.57
C GLU A 300 -11.08 9.24 -11.03
N PRO A 301 -10.83 7.95 -11.36
CA PRO A 301 -9.54 7.51 -11.81
C PRO A 301 -9.21 8.15 -13.17
N ALA A 302 -7.96 8.57 -13.33
CA ALA A 302 -7.51 9.13 -14.59
C ALA A 302 -7.52 8.07 -15.71
N SER A 303 -7.82 8.52 -16.94
CA SER A 303 -7.67 7.73 -18.17
C SER A 303 -7.15 8.62 -19.29
N GLU A 304 -6.51 8.05 -20.31
CA GLU A 304 -5.94 8.83 -21.42
C GLU A 304 -6.99 9.60 -22.23
N GLN A 305 -8.23 9.11 -22.26
CA GLN A 305 -9.29 9.54 -23.17
C GLN A 305 -10.10 10.74 -22.66
N LYS A 306 -9.85 11.23 -21.45
CA LYS A 306 -10.61 12.33 -20.85
C LYS A 306 -9.80 13.62 -20.87
N ALA A 307 -10.17 14.54 -21.75
CA ALA A 307 -9.81 15.95 -21.61
C ALA A 307 -10.69 16.56 -20.51
N VAL A 308 -10.07 17.24 -19.55
CA VAL A 308 -10.81 17.90 -18.47
C VAL A 308 -11.02 19.36 -18.86
N GLU A 309 -12.27 19.77 -19.05
CA GLU A 309 -12.65 21.18 -18.93
C GLU A 309 -12.54 21.52 -17.44
N LEU A 310 -11.58 22.38 -17.09
CA LEU A 310 -11.27 22.72 -15.71
C LEU A 310 -11.84 24.09 -15.38
N GLU A 311 -12.52 24.22 -14.25
CA GLU A 311 -12.91 25.51 -13.69
C GLU A 311 -11.68 26.25 -13.11
N ASP A 312 -11.79 27.56 -12.86
CA ASP A 312 -10.69 28.37 -12.33
C ASP A 312 -10.13 27.84 -11.00
N ARG A 313 -11.01 27.35 -10.12
CA ARG A 313 -10.61 26.68 -8.86
C ARG A 313 -9.73 25.46 -9.16
N ASP A 314 -10.15 24.61 -10.09
CA ASP A 314 -9.40 23.41 -10.47
C ASP A 314 -8.08 23.77 -11.14
N LEU A 315 -8.01 24.89 -11.86
CA LEU A 315 -6.74 25.41 -12.39
C LEU A 315 -5.77 25.76 -11.25
N MET A 316 -6.22 26.42 -10.17
CA MET A 316 -5.36 26.72 -9.03
C MET A 316 -4.87 25.46 -8.33
N ILE A 317 -5.76 24.50 -8.07
CA ILE A 317 -5.38 23.21 -7.46
C ILE A 317 -4.44 22.44 -8.38
N LYS A 318 -4.69 22.39 -9.69
CA LYS A 318 -3.80 21.77 -10.69
C LYS A 318 -2.37 22.32 -10.59
N HIS A 319 -2.21 23.63 -10.50
CA HIS A 319 -0.89 24.24 -10.36
C HIS A 319 -0.25 23.88 -9.01
N ALA A 320 -0.99 23.92 -7.90
CA ALA A 320 -0.48 23.50 -6.59
C ALA A 320 -0.01 22.03 -6.60
N LEU A 321 -0.78 21.13 -7.21
CA LEU A 321 -0.41 19.73 -7.42
C LEU A 321 0.86 19.60 -8.26
N ALA A 322 0.99 20.35 -9.35
CA ALA A 322 2.16 20.30 -10.21
C ALA A 322 3.43 20.76 -9.46
N ARG A 323 3.30 21.74 -8.55
CA ARG A 323 4.38 22.19 -7.66
C ARG A 323 4.79 21.10 -6.67
N LEU A 324 3.85 20.38 -6.07
CA LEU A 324 4.13 19.22 -5.22
C LEU A 324 4.86 18.11 -6.00
N LEU A 325 4.41 17.81 -7.22
CA LEU A 325 5.06 16.83 -8.09
C LEU A 325 6.48 17.26 -8.46
N CYS A 326 6.70 18.54 -8.76
CA CYS A 326 8.03 19.08 -9.02
C CYS A 326 8.95 18.95 -7.80
N MET A 327 8.43 19.20 -6.58
CA MET A 327 9.17 19.00 -5.33
C MET A 327 9.55 17.53 -5.13
N ALA A 328 8.64 16.60 -5.42
CA ALA A 328 8.95 15.17 -5.37
C ALA A 328 10.02 14.76 -6.39
N GLN A 329 10.05 15.35 -7.59
CA GLN A 329 11.11 15.10 -8.59
C GLN A 329 12.48 15.62 -8.13
N LEU A 330 12.52 16.77 -7.44
CA LEU A 330 13.75 17.30 -6.82
C LEU A 330 14.23 16.38 -5.69
N GLN A 331 13.33 15.91 -4.84
CA GLN A 331 13.64 14.98 -3.75
C GLN A 331 14.12 13.63 -4.27
N ALA A 332 13.52 13.12 -5.35
CA ALA A 332 13.98 11.92 -6.03
C ALA A 332 15.41 12.10 -6.57
N HIS A 333 15.71 13.23 -7.20
CA HIS A 333 17.06 13.54 -7.66
C HIS A 333 18.08 13.60 -6.51
N ALA A 334 17.76 14.34 -5.45
CA ALA A 334 18.64 14.52 -4.29
C ALA A 334 18.95 13.20 -3.55
N SER A 335 18.04 12.23 -3.62
CA SER A 335 18.20 10.91 -2.99
C SER A 335 18.66 9.81 -3.96
N GLY A 336 19.02 10.16 -5.20
CA GLY A 336 19.49 9.20 -6.21
C GLY A 336 18.41 8.25 -6.73
N MET A 337 17.13 8.50 -6.44
CA MET A 337 16.01 7.75 -7.00
C MET A 337 15.94 7.98 -8.52
N LYS A 338 15.48 6.95 -9.25
CA LYS A 338 15.44 6.95 -10.71
C LYS A 338 14.09 7.39 -11.25
N GLU A 339 13.06 7.39 -10.42
CA GLU A 339 11.73 7.85 -10.78
C GLU A 339 10.88 8.22 -9.56
N VAL A 340 9.79 8.95 -9.84
CA VAL A 340 8.69 9.24 -8.94
C VAL A 340 7.44 8.53 -9.46
N GLN A 341 6.79 7.72 -8.63
CA GLN A 341 5.53 7.06 -8.99
C GLN A 341 4.35 7.57 -8.15
N ILE A 342 3.21 7.76 -8.81
CA ILE A 342 1.91 8.03 -8.16
C ILE A 342 0.94 6.93 -8.55
N TRP A 343 0.40 6.20 -7.57
CA TRP A 343 -0.55 5.12 -7.82
C TRP A 343 -1.98 5.64 -7.92
N ASN A 344 -2.76 5.04 -8.83
CA ASN A 344 -4.17 5.34 -9.09
C ASN A 344 -4.49 6.85 -9.09
N PRO A 345 -3.81 7.63 -9.95
CA PRO A 345 -3.94 9.09 -9.97
C PRO A 345 -5.36 9.51 -10.39
N THR A 346 -5.82 10.62 -9.81
CA THR A 346 -7.06 11.29 -10.25
C THR A 346 -6.85 12.01 -11.58
N LEU A 347 -7.93 12.36 -12.28
CA LEU A 347 -7.87 13.18 -13.50
C LEU A 347 -7.09 14.50 -13.28
N LEU A 348 -7.29 15.15 -12.14
CA LEU A 348 -6.57 16.39 -11.82
C LEU A 348 -5.09 16.14 -11.55
N THR A 349 -4.74 15.02 -10.89
CA THR A 349 -3.34 14.60 -10.71
C THR A 349 -2.66 14.37 -12.05
N LEU A 350 -3.32 13.74 -13.03
CA LEU A 350 -2.79 13.59 -14.39
C LEU A 350 -2.62 14.93 -15.09
N ALA A 351 -3.60 15.83 -14.98
CA ALA A 351 -3.51 17.17 -15.56
C ALA A 351 -2.33 17.96 -14.97
N ALA A 352 -2.09 17.86 -13.67
CA ALA A 352 -0.94 18.46 -12.99
C ALA A 352 0.39 17.82 -13.42
N ALA A 353 0.44 16.48 -13.53
CA ALA A 353 1.61 15.76 -14.01
C ALA A 353 2.01 16.19 -15.43
N ARG A 354 1.03 16.51 -16.28
CA ARG A 354 1.28 17.03 -17.64
C ARG A 354 1.89 18.43 -17.67
N LEU A 355 1.76 19.23 -16.61
CA LEU A 355 2.47 20.51 -16.52
C LEU A 355 3.99 20.34 -16.30
N VAL A 356 4.39 19.30 -15.55
CA VAL A 356 5.82 19.02 -15.28
C VAL A 356 6.43 18.07 -16.32
N LYS A 357 5.64 17.16 -16.89
CA LYS A 357 6.02 16.21 -17.95
C LYS A 357 4.88 16.17 -18.99
N PRO A 358 4.95 16.95 -20.10
CA PRO A 358 3.87 17.05 -21.08
C PRO A 358 3.33 15.72 -21.62
N LYS A 359 4.18 14.69 -21.70
CA LYS A 359 3.84 13.33 -22.13
C LYS A 359 3.54 12.37 -20.97
N ALA A 360 3.21 12.88 -19.78
CA ALA A 360 2.76 12.05 -18.67
C ALA A 360 1.48 11.31 -19.08
N ALA A 361 1.50 9.99 -18.89
CA ALA A 361 0.45 9.06 -19.26
C ALA A 361 0.14 8.14 -18.09
N VAL A 362 -1.06 7.58 -18.11
CA VAL A 362 -1.50 6.61 -17.10
C VAL A 362 -1.16 5.22 -17.60
N GLU A 363 -0.37 4.49 -16.82
CA GLU A 363 0.06 3.14 -17.15
C GLU A 363 -0.65 2.14 -16.22
N ASN A 364 -1.33 1.16 -16.83
CA ASN A 364 -1.99 0.09 -16.10
C ASN A 364 -1.01 -1.06 -15.86
N ARG A 365 -0.81 -1.42 -14.59
CA ARG A 365 -0.02 -2.59 -14.22
C ARG A 365 -0.81 -3.86 -14.51
N GLU A 366 -0.16 -4.81 -15.16
CA GLU A 366 -0.76 -6.10 -15.55
C GLU A 366 -0.15 -7.31 -14.83
N LYS A 367 1.07 -7.16 -14.29
CA LYS A 367 1.82 -8.25 -13.66
C LYS A 367 2.11 -8.00 -12.18
N GLU A 368 2.66 -6.83 -11.88
CA GLU A 368 3.20 -6.53 -10.55
C GLU A 368 2.36 -5.51 -9.79
N SER A 369 2.36 -5.62 -8.46
CA SER A 369 1.62 -4.74 -7.56
C SER A 369 0.15 -4.53 -7.98
N ILE A 370 -0.52 -5.63 -8.34
CA ILE A 370 -1.95 -5.63 -8.70
C ILE A 370 -2.76 -5.55 -7.42
N ALA A 371 -3.39 -4.41 -7.19
CA ALA A 371 -4.29 -4.21 -6.07
C ALA A 371 -5.46 -5.20 -6.17
N SER A 372 -5.62 -6.03 -5.14
CA SER A 372 -6.61 -7.10 -5.12
C SER A 372 -7.36 -7.07 -3.80
N LEU A 373 -8.69 -7.12 -3.85
CA LEU A 373 -9.57 -6.97 -2.69
C LEU A 373 -10.52 -8.16 -2.57
N GLN A 374 -10.63 -8.72 -1.38
CA GLN A 374 -11.66 -9.68 -1.02
C GLN A 374 -12.72 -9.00 -0.16
N TRP A 375 -13.94 -8.92 -0.68
CA TRP A 375 -15.10 -8.34 0.00
C TRP A 375 -15.77 -9.41 0.89
N TYR A 376 -16.04 -9.07 2.15
CA TYR A 376 -16.70 -9.97 3.11
C TYR A 376 -18.12 -9.54 3.50
N GLY A 377 -18.50 -8.29 3.19
CA GLY A 377 -19.84 -7.77 3.43
C GLY A 377 -20.90 -8.35 2.49
N GLY A 378 -22.12 -7.83 2.59
CA GLY A 378 -23.22 -8.24 1.72
C GLY A 378 -23.02 -7.78 0.26
N GLY A 379 -23.65 -8.46 -0.69
CA GLY A 379 -23.62 -8.10 -2.11
C GLY A 379 -22.41 -8.64 -2.88
N SER A 380 -22.21 -8.16 -4.11
CA SER A 380 -21.11 -8.57 -4.97
C SER A 380 -19.90 -7.64 -4.81
N TRP A 381 -18.69 -8.19 -4.92
CA TRP A 381 -17.47 -7.38 -5.07
C TRP A 381 -17.54 -6.43 -6.28
N LYS A 382 -18.35 -6.77 -7.30
CA LYS A 382 -18.57 -5.94 -8.49
C LYS A 382 -19.23 -4.61 -8.16
N ASP A 383 -19.91 -4.51 -7.03
CA ASP A 383 -20.61 -3.32 -6.56
C ASP A 383 -19.75 -2.46 -5.63
N ILE A 384 -18.47 -2.80 -5.51
CA ILE A 384 -17.50 -2.12 -4.64
C ILE A 384 -16.67 -1.13 -5.43
N ASP A 385 -16.59 0.10 -4.95
CA ASP A 385 -15.63 1.10 -5.41
C ASP A 385 -14.53 1.27 -4.37
N TRP A 386 -13.30 0.94 -4.72
CA TRP A 386 -12.14 1.16 -3.84
C TRP A 386 -11.48 2.49 -4.20
N VAL A 387 -11.66 3.50 -3.34
CA VAL A 387 -11.07 4.84 -3.49
C VAL A 387 -9.84 5.01 -2.61
N CYS A 388 -9.02 6.02 -2.92
CA CYS A 388 -7.73 6.26 -2.25
C CYS A 388 -6.82 5.02 -2.25
N ASN A 389 -6.88 4.19 -3.28
CA ASN A 389 -5.98 3.05 -3.47
C ASN A 389 -4.59 3.52 -3.96
N GLU A 390 -3.95 4.37 -3.16
CA GLU A 390 -2.61 4.89 -3.40
C GLU A 390 -1.56 4.02 -2.67
N LYS A 391 -0.27 4.36 -2.80
CA LYS A 391 0.81 3.53 -2.25
C LYS A 391 0.79 3.41 -0.72
N TYR A 392 0.17 4.34 0.02
CA TYR A 392 0.05 4.21 1.48
C TYR A 392 -0.70 2.94 1.92
N GLY A 393 -1.60 2.42 1.08
CA GLY A 393 -2.31 1.17 1.34
C GLY A 393 -1.46 -0.09 1.19
N TRP A 394 -0.28 0.03 0.56
CA TRP A 394 0.64 -1.09 0.35
C TRP A 394 1.30 -1.55 1.65
N CYS A 395 1.23 -2.88 1.81
CA CYS A 395 1.47 -3.73 2.98
C CYS A 395 0.42 -3.61 4.09
#